data_AF-A0A4D6XEC3-F1
#
_entry.id   AF-A0A4D6XEC3-F1
#
_cell.length_a   1.000
_cell.length_b   1.000
_cell.length_c   1.000
_cell.angle_alpha   90.00
_cell.angle_beta   90.00
_cell.angle_gamma   90.00
#
_symmetry.space_group_name_H-M   'P 1'
#
loop_
_entity.id
_entity.type
_entity.pdbx_description
1 polymer ?
#
loop_
_entity_poly.entity_id
_entity_poly.type
_entity_poly.pdbx_seq_one_letter_code
_entity_poly.pdbx_strand_id
1 'polypeptide(L)'
;MKQRAEKDDTRITRSVRLTGLDLEAYYATNNTKGRQADAPHGEELVATLEGLAFIKARIKDMLITNLLQPLQSLSTCKADDVEQWKVRELGKTAKWVGEVPQNLIRAQEQIAAGRRFFTSENIANLVHIGAPDGPLARIVTDLKAAEQSRLENIL
;
A
#
# COMPACT_ATOMS: atom_id res chain seq x y z
N MET A 1 -10.85 3.00 2.29
CA MET A 1 -9.58 2.32 1.97
C MET A 1 -9.32 2.18 0.48
N LYS A 2 -10.10 1.38 -0.27
CA LYS A 2 -9.83 1.14 -1.70
C LYS A 2 -9.70 2.41 -2.55
N GLN A 3 -10.64 3.35 -2.42
CA GLN A 3 -10.60 4.64 -3.14
C GLN A 3 -9.38 5.51 -2.79
N ARG A 4 -8.87 5.45 -1.54
CA ARG A 4 -7.65 6.17 -1.14
C ARG A 4 -6.41 5.54 -1.76
N ALA A 5 -6.34 4.20 -1.75
CA ALA A 5 -5.27 3.46 -2.41
C ALA A 5 -5.23 3.67 -3.93
N GLU A 6 -6.38 3.83 -4.57
CA GLU A 6 -6.46 4.16 -6.01
C GLU A 6 -5.94 5.57 -6.32
N LYS A 7 -6.08 6.52 -5.39
CA LYS A 7 -5.61 7.91 -5.52
C LYS A 7 -4.20 8.14 -4.96
N ASP A 8 -3.56 7.10 -4.41
CA ASP A 8 -2.31 7.19 -3.66
C ASP A 8 -2.34 8.28 -2.56
N ASP A 9 -3.53 8.48 -1.98
CA ASP A 9 -3.77 9.47 -0.94
C ASP A 9 -3.46 8.90 0.44
N THR A 10 -2.22 9.12 0.87
CA THR A 10 -1.68 8.65 2.15
C THR A 10 -2.13 9.51 3.33
N ARG A 11 -2.71 10.71 3.10
CA ARG A 11 -2.99 11.68 4.16
C ARG A 11 -4.43 11.53 4.67
N ILE A 12 -4.57 11.31 5.96
CA ILE A 12 -5.87 11.37 6.63
C ILE A 12 -6.02 12.77 7.20
N THR A 13 -6.88 13.58 6.58
CA THR A 13 -7.19 14.93 7.04
C THR A 13 -8.56 14.99 7.73
N ARG A 14 -8.72 15.97 8.63
CA ARG A 14 -10.00 16.33 9.26
C ARG A 14 -10.30 17.79 8.97
N SER A 15 -11.58 18.06 8.71
CA SER A 15 -12.06 19.43 8.57
C SER A 15 -12.06 20.12 9.93
N VAL A 16 -11.32 21.22 10.03
CA VAL A 16 -11.25 22.06 11.24
C VAL A 16 -11.60 23.49 10.89
N ARG A 17 -12.28 24.20 11.79
CA ARG A 17 -12.59 25.61 11.59
C ARG A 17 -11.31 26.42 11.59
N LEU A 18 -11.13 27.27 10.58
CA LEU A 18 -10.00 28.21 10.56
C LEU A 18 -10.17 29.23 11.68
N THR A 19 -9.07 29.50 12.39
CA THR A 19 -9.04 30.47 13.49
C THR A 19 -7.77 31.32 13.43
N GLY A 20 -7.81 32.52 14.00
CA GLY A 20 -6.63 33.39 14.10
C GLY A 20 -6.05 33.76 12.72
N LEU A 21 -4.74 33.61 12.58
CA LEU A 21 -3.98 34.04 11.40
C LEU A 21 -4.42 33.35 10.10
N ASP A 22 -4.80 32.07 10.16
CA ASP A 22 -5.23 31.33 8.96
C ASP A 22 -6.59 31.82 8.45
N LEU A 23 -7.47 32.24 9.36
CA LEU A 23 -8.76 32.84 9.03
C LEU A 23 -8.57 34.24 8.42
N GLU A 24 -7.64 35.02 8.99
CA GLU A 24 -7.28 36.35 8.46
C GLU A 24 -6.66 36.25 7.06
N ALA A 25 -5.75 35.30 6.84
CA ALA A 25 -5.16 35.04 5.53
C ALA A 25 -6.20 34.60 4.50
N TYR A 26 -7.15 33.73 4.89
CA TYR A 26 -8.26 33.33 4.03
C TYR A 26 -9.10 34.53 3.61
N TYR A 27 -9.50 35.40 4.54
CA TYR A 27 -10.28 36.59 4.22
C TYR A 27 -9.50 37.70 3.52
N ALA A 28 -8.18 37.75 3.67
CA ALA A 28 -7.33 38.65 2.91
C ALA A 28 -7.23 38.22 1.42
N THR A 29 -7.31 36.91 1.17
CA THR A 29 -7.19 36.33 -0.18
C THR A 29 -8.54 36.20 -0.87
N ASN A 30 -9.61 35.91 -0.13
CA ASN A 30 -10.98 35.80 -0.63
C ASN A 30 -11.80 37.04 -0.25
N ASN A 31 -12.41 37.68 -1.25
CA ASN A 31 -13.15 38.94 -1.11
C ASN A 31 -14.55 38.76 -0.45
N THR A 32 -14.67 37.85 0.54
CA THR A 32 -15.92 37.46 1.19
C THR A 32 -15.76 37.50 2.71
N LYS A 33 -16.35 38.50 3.39
CA LYS A 33 -16.44 38.52 4.86
C LYS A 33 -17.70 37.77 5.30
N GLY A 34 -17.55 36.50 5.66
CA GLY A 34 -18.62 35.68 6.23
C GLY A 34 -18.89 36.00 7.71
N ARG A 35 -20.06 35.63 8.23
CA ARG A 35 -20.34 35.66 9.69
C ARG A 35 -19.48 34.60 10.39
N GLN A 36 -19.15 34.81 11.67
CA GLN A 36 -18.29 33.90 12.45
C GLN A 36 -18.86 32.45 12.54
N ALA A 37 -20.17 32.28 12.37
CA ALA A 37 -20.84 30.98 12.30
C ALA A 37 -20.55 30.21 10.98
N ASP A 38 -20.23 30.94 9.90
CA ASP A 38 -19.90 30.43 8.56
C ASP A 38 -18.38 30.48 8.29
N ALA A 39 -17.57 30.42 9.36
CA ALA A 39 -16.13 30.45 9.22
C ALA A 39 -15.67 29.28 8.30
N PRO A 40 -14.82 29.57 7.31
CA PRO A 40 -14.27 28.56 6.41
C PRO A 40 -13.54 27.49 7.21
N HIS A 41 -13.56 26.27 6.69
CA HIS A 41 -12.84 25.15 7.28
C HIS A 41 -11.57 24.90 6.49
N GLY A 42 -10.49 24.59 7.21
CA GLY A 42 -9.25 24.06 6.66
C GLY A 42 -9.19 22.54 6.82
N GLU A 43 -8.15 21.95 6.27
CA GLU A 43 -7.82 20.54 6.47
C GLU A 43 -6.59 20.43 7.38
N GLU A 44 -6.74 19.73 8.51
CA GLU A 44 -5.65 19.38 9.41
C GLU A 44 -5.25 17.92 9.19
N LEU A 45 -3.94 17.64 9.11
CA LEU A 45 -3.43 16.29 9.01
C LEU A 45 -3.56 15.57 10.35
N VAL A 46 -4.32 14.48 10.36
CA VAL A 46 -4.56 13.64 11.55
C VAL A 46 -3.60 12.47 11.59
N ALA A 47 -3.36 11.83 10.44
CA ALA A 47 -2.50 10.66 10.34
C ALA A 47 -2.03 10.44 8.90
N THR A 48 -1.00 9.64 8.75
CA THR A 48 -0.52 9.16 7.45
C THR A 48 -0.67 7.65 7.39
N LEU A 49 -1.09 7.13 6.23
CA LEU A 49 -1.13 5.70 5.92
C LEU A 49 -0.17 5.41 4.78
N GLU A 50 0.93 4.74 5.08
CA GLU A 50 1.90 4.35 4.06
C GLU A 50 1.58 2.97 3.47
N GLY A 51 2.18 2.68 2.31
CA GLY A 51 2.10 1.32 1.74
C GLY A 51 0.74 0.97 1.12
N LEU A 52 -0.15 1.94 0.88
CA LEU A 52 -1.47 1.73 0.28
C LEU A 52 -1.43 1.03 -1.09
N ALA A 53 -0.31 1.10 -1.81
CA ALA A 53 -0.09 0.37 -3.07
C ALA A 53 -0.31 -1.15 -2.92
N PHE A 54 -0.04 -1.71 -1.72
CA PHE A 54 -0.31 -3.11 -1.42
C PHE A 54 -1.80 -3.47 -1.55
N ILE A 55 -2.71 -2.55 -1.21
CA ILE A 55 -4.16 -2.81 -1.20
C ILE A 55 -4.70 -2.96 -2.63
N LYS A 56 -4.14 -2.23 -3.60
CA LYS A 56 -4.54 -2.33 -5.01
C LYS A 56 -3.80 -3.46 -5.76
N ALA A 57 -2.76 -4.02 -5.14
CA ALA A 57 -1.95 -5.05 -5.78
C ALA A 57 -2.73 -6.35 -5.94
N ARG A 58 -2.74 -6.90 -7.16
CA ARG A 58 -3.19 -8.27 -7.41
C ARG A 58 -2.06 -9.24 -7.11
N ILE A 59 -1.72 -9.35 -5.82
CA ILE A 59 -0.56 -10.12 -5.35
C ILE A 59 -0.60 -11.56 -5.85
N LYS A 60 -1.78 -12.17 -5.82
CA LYS A 60 -1.97 -13.52 -6.37
C LYS A 60 -1.54 -13.61 -7.83
N ASP A 61 -2.02 -12.70 -8.67
CA ASP A 61 -1.69 -12.71 -10.10
C ASP A 61 -0.19 -12.44 -10.32
N MET A 62 0.38 -11.48 -9.60
CA MET A 62 1.79 -11.09 -9.73
C MET A 62 2.77 -12.15 -9.25
N LEU A 63 2.55 -12.74 -8.08
CA LEU A 63 3.46 -13.70 -7.46
C LEU A 63 3.13 -15.14 -7.83
N ILE A 64 1.87 -15.55 -7.70
CA ILE A 64 1.50 -16.96 -7.85
C ILE A 64 1.40 -17.30 -9.34
N THR A 65 0.57 -16.56 -10.08
CA THR A 65 0.28 -16.87 -11.48
C THR A 65 1.45 -16.54 -12.41
N ASN A 66 2.10 -15.39 -12.23
CA ASN A 66 3.13 -14.91 -13.15
C ASN A 66 4.56 -15.32 -12.80
N LEU A 67 4.81 -15.84 -11.60
CA LEU A 67 6.16 -16.25 -11.18
C LEU A 67 6.19 -17.68 -10.65
N LEU A 68 5.50 -17.95 -9.55
CA LEU A 68 5.68 -19.19 -8.78
C LEU A 68 5.22 -20.43 -9.55
N GLN A 69 4.01 -20.40 -10.12
CA GLN A 69 3.47 -21.53 -10.87
C GLN A 69 4.30 -21.83 -12.14
N PRO A 70 4.63 -20.85 -13.01
CA PRO A 70 5.49 -21.10 -14.16
C PRO A 70 6.90 -21.58 -13.78
N LEU A 71 7.50 -21.01 -12.72
CA LEU A 71 8.80 -21.47 -12.21
C LEU A 71 8.74 -22.92 -11.73
N GLN A 72 7.69 -23.30 -11.01
CA GLN A 72 7.49 -24.68 -10.57
C GLN A 72 7.35 -25.62 -11.77
N SER A 73 6.50 -25.28 -12.74
CA SER A 73 6.33 -26.06 -13.96
C SER A 73 7.64 -26.25 -14.73
N LEU A 74 8.46 -25.19 -14.84
CA LEU A 74 9.77 -25.27 -15.48
C LEU A 74 10.79 -26.05 -14.66
N SER A 75 10.78 -25.92 -13.33
CA SER A 75 11.71 -26.63 -12.46
C SER A 75 11.55 -28.15 -12.51
N THR A 76 10.34 -28.62 -12.86
CA THR A 76 10.04 -30.04 -13.05
C THR A 76 10.17 -30.51 -14.50
N CYS A 77 10.42 -29.60 -15.44
CA CYS A 77 10.50 -29.91 -16.87
C CYS A 77 11.88 -30.48 -17.23
N LYS A 78 11.92 -31.60 -17.95
CA LYS A 78 13.19 -32.19 -18.42
C LYS A 78 13.51 -31.71 -19.84
N ALA A 79 14.76 -31.88 -20.26
CA ALA A 79 15.19 -31.53 -21.61
C ALA A 79 14.34 -32.22 -22.69
N ASP A 80 14.08 -33.52 -22.51
CA ASP A 80 13.25 -34.32 -23.43
C ASP A 80 11.82 -33.78 -23.58
N ASP A 81 11.27 -33.16 -22.52
CA ASP A 81 9.94 -32.56 -22.57
C ASP A 81 9.98 -31.28 -23.42
N VAL A 82 11.03 -30.47 -23.30
CA VAL A 82 11.21 -29.23 -24.05
C VAL A 82 11.39 -29.49 -25.55
N GLU A 83 12.09 -30.57 -25.92
CA GLU A 83 12.26 -30.95 -27.32
C GLU A 83 10.94 -31.30 -28.02
N GLN A 84 9.94 -31.75 -27.25
CA GLN A 84 8.61 -32.08 -27.76
C GLN A 84 7.65 -30.88 -27.80
N TRP A 85 8.06 -29.73 -27.27
CA TRP A 85 7.20 -28.55 -27.22
C TRP A 85 6.95 -27.98 -28.62
N LYS A 86 5.72 -27.49 -28.81
CA LYS A 86 5.37 -26.79 -30.05
C LYS A 86 6.02 -25.41 -30.06
N VAL A 87 6.31 -24.88 -31.26
CA VAL A 87 6.87 -23.53 -31.46
C VAL A 87 6.12 -22.45 -30.66
N ARG A 88 4.80 -22.58 -30.54
CA ARG A 88 3.96 -21.66 -29.76
C ARG A 88 4.26 -21.70 -28.26
N GLU A 89 4.50 -22.89 -27.69
CA GLU A 89 4.81 -23.07 -26.28
C GLU A 89 6.21 -22.55 -25.97
N LEU A 90 7.19 -22.87 -26.81
CA LEU A 90 8.53 -22.30 -26.75
C LEU A 90 8.50 -20.76 -26.79
N GLY A 91 7.73 -20.17 -27.71
CA GLY A 91 7.57 -18.72 -27.81
C GLY A 91 6.91 -18.09 -26.58
N LYS A 92 5.88 -18.74 -26.01
CA LYS A 92 5.25 -18.28 -24.77
C LYS A 92 6.22 -18.33 -23.59
N THR A 93 6.94 -19.43 -23.43
CA THR A 93 7.91 -19.61 -22.35
C THR A 93 9.07 -18.62 -22.49
N ALA A 94 9.63 -18.44 -23.69
CA ALA A 94 10.69 -17.47 -23.94
C ALA A 94 10.25 -16.04 -23.62
N LYS A 95 9.03 -15.66 -24.03
CA LYS A 95 8.45 -14.36 -23.66
C LYS A 95 8.33 -14.21 -22.14
N TRP A 96 7.76 -15.21 -21.47
CA TRP A 96 7.61 -15.21 -20.02
C TRP A 96 8.97 -15.09 -19.31
N VAL A 97 9.99 -15.85 -19.72
CA VAL A 97 11.36 -15.75 -19.17
C VAL A 97 11.89 -14.33 -19.27
N GLY A 98 11.67 -13.65 -20.41
CA GLY A 98 12.04 -12.25 -20.59
C GLY A 98 11.32 -11.27 -19.65
N GLU A 99 10.13 -11.62 -19.15
CA GLU A 99 9.34 -10.80 -18.22
C GLU A 99 9.68 -11.06 -16.74
N VAL A 100 10.37 -12.17 -16.41
CA VAL A 100 10.69 -12.57 -15.02
C VAL A 100 11.40 -11.46 -14.23
N PRO A 101 12.46 -10.80 -14.73
CA PRO A 101 13.15 -9.75 -13.97
C PRO A 101 12.21 -8.61 -13.56
N GLN A 102 11.38 -8.14 -14.49
CA GLN A 102 10.42 -7.07 -14.22
C GLN A 102 9.33 -7.51 -13.24
N ASN A 103 8.85 -8.75 -13.36
CA ASN A 103 7.87 -9.32 -12.44
C ASN A 103 8.43 -9.46 -11.02
N LEU A 104 9.72 -9.81 -10.88
CA LEU A 104 10.41 -9.86 -9.58
C LEU A 104 10.53 -8.47 -8.94
N ILE A 105 10.94 -7.45 -9.70
CA ILE A 105 11.02 -6.07 -9.20
C ILE A 105 9.65 -5.62 -8.70
N ARG A 106 8.60 -5.79 -9.52
CA ARG A 106 7.24 -5.42 -9.12
C ARG A 106 6.78 -6.18 -7.88
N ALA A 107 7.09 -7.46 -7.77
CA ALA A 107 6.77 -8.24 -6.58
C ALA A 107 7.49 -7.72 -5.32
N GLN A 108 8.77 -7.39 -5.43
CA GLN A 108 9.56 -6.81 -4.34
C GLN A 108 8.99 -5.45 -3.89
N GLU A 109 8.61 -4.59 -4.83
CA GLU A 109 7.96 -3.31 -4.54
C GLU A 109 6.65 -3.51 -3.77
N GLN A 110 5.84 -4.51 -4.14
CA GLN A 110 4.60 -4.81 -3.42
C GLN A 110 4.84 -5.41 -2.03
N ILE A 111 5.85 -6.25 -1.88
CA ILE A 111 6.28 -6.74 -0.56
C ILE A 111 6.73 -5.57 0.31
N ALA A 112 7.52 -4.64 -0.25
CA ALA A 112 7.96 -3.44 0.45
C ALA A 112 6.78 -2.54 0.83
N ALA A 113 5.82 -2.31 -0.07
CA ALA A 113 4.59 -1.58 0.23
C ALA A 113 3.78 -2.25 1.34
N GLY A 114 3.63 -3.58 1.30
CA GLY A 114 2.97 -4.34 2.36
C GLY A 114 3.67 -4.20 3.70
N ARG A 115 5.00 -4.29 3.73
CA ARG A 115 5.79 -4.08 4.95
C ARG A 115 5.62 -2.68 5.52
N ARG A 116 5.55 -1.66 4.68
CA ARG A 116 5.24 -0.28 5.12
C ARG A 116 3.81 -0.19 5.66
N PHE A 117 2.84 -0.83 5.02
CA PHE A 117 1.45 -0.79 5.45
C PHE A 117 1.21 -1.50 6.79
N PHE A 118 1.81 -2.68 7.00
CA PHE A 118 1.64 -3.48 8.22
C PHE A 118 2.66 -3.11 9.31
N THR A 119 2.76 -1.82 9.62
CA THR A 119 3.42 -1.35 10.84
C THR A 119 2.41 -1.13 11.95
N SER A 120 2.84 -1.25 13.21
CA SER A 120 1.97 -1.00 14.36
C SER A 120 1.34 0.40 14.32
N GLU A 121 2.07 1.40 13.85
CA GLU A 121 1.59 2.78 13.64
C GLU A 121 0.51 2.87 12.55
N ASN A 122 0.75 2.32 11.35
CA ASN A 122 -0.22 2.40 10.25
C ASN A 122 -1.51 1.65 10.57
N ILE A 123 -1.41 0.52 11.27
CA ILE A 123 -2.60 -0.24 11.70
C ILE A 123 -3.38 0.52 12.77
N ALA A 124 -2.73 1.21 13.70
CA ALA A 124 -3.41 2.08 14.66
C ALA A 124 -4.12 3.27 13.97
N ASN A 125 -3.48 3.84 12.95
CA ASN A 125 -4.03 4.96 12.18
C ASN A 125 -5.32 4.60 11.40
N LEU A 126 -5.66 3.32 11.27
CA LEU A 126 -6.92 2.88 10.66
C LEU A 126 -8.16 3.32 11.45
N VAL A 127 -8.04 3.60 12.75
CA VAL A 127 -9.15 4.15 13.55
C VAL A 127 -9.63 5.48 12.97
N HIS A 128 -8.73 6.32 12.45
CA HIS A 128 -9.07 7.62 11.88
C HIS A 128 -9.88 7.54 10.57
N ILE A 129 -10.01 6.36 9.98
CA ILE A 129 -10.84 6.10 8.80
C ILE A 129 -12.02 5.16 9.09
N GLY A 130 -12.34 4.95 10.37
CA GLY A 130 -13.54 4.23 10.82
C GLY A 130 -13.36 2.76 11.14
N ALA A 131 -12.13 2.26 11.27
CA ALA A 131 -11.90 0.89 11.76
C ALA A 131 -12.16 0.80 13.28
N PRO A 132 -12.74 -0.31 13.77
CA PRO A 132 -13.04 -0.47 15.19
C PRO A 132 -11.76 -0.69 16.00
N ASP A 133 -11.65 0.01 17.13
CA ASP A 133 -10.42 0.05 17.95
C ASP A 133 -10.11 -1.31 18.62
N GLY A 134 -11.15 -2.02 19.10
CA GLY A 134 -10.99 -3.29 19.83
C GLY A 134 -10.21 -4.37 19.06
N PRO A 135 -10.61 -4.75 17.83
CA PRO A 135 -9.87 -5.70 17.02
C PRO A 135 -8.46 -5.23 16.63
N LEU A 136 -8.28 -3.92 16.43
CA LEU A 136 -6.99 -3.35 16.05
C LEU A 136 -5.99 -3.41 17.20
N ALA A 137 -6.42 -3.19 18.44
CA ALA A 137 -5.54 -3.18 19.60
C ALA A 137 -4.69 -4.47 19.71
N ARG A 138 -5.31 -5.63 19.50
CA ARG A 138 -4.59 -6.92 19.52
C ARG A 138 -3.56 -7.03 18.40
N ILE A 139 -3.94 -6.63 17.18
CA ILE A 139 -3.04 -6.66 16.02
C ILE A 139 -1.85 -5.70 16.24
N VAL A 140 -2.11 -4.51 16.77
CA VAL A 140 -1.08 -3.52 17.08
C VAL A 140 -0.10 -4.06 18.13
N THR A 141 -0.59 -4.74 19.17
CA THR A 141 0.27 -5.38 20.17
C THR A 141 1.15 -6.46 19.55
N ASP A 142 0.58 -7.35 18.74
CA ASP A 142 1.32 -8.42 18.08
C ASP A 142 2.39 -7.86 17.11
N LEU A 143 2.05 -6.79 16.37
CA LEU A 143 2.98 -6.11 15.47
C LEU A 143 4.13 -5.43 16.22
N LYS A 144 3.86 -4.75 17.35
CA LYS A 144 4.90 -4.15 18.18
C LYS A 144 5.90 -5.19 18.69
N ALA A 145 5.41 -6.34 19.16
CA ALA A 145 6.26 -7.43 19.62
C ALA A 145 7.14 -7.97 18.48
N ALA A 146 6.59 -8.12 17.28
CA ALA A 146 7.32 -8.58 16.10
C ALA A 146 8.36 -7.55 15.59
N GLU A 147 8.02 -6.25 15.64
CA GLU A 147 8.92 -5.15 15.31
C GLU A 147 10.11 -5.10 16.26
N GLN A 148 9.85 -5.22 17.57
CA GLN A 148 10.90 -5.24 18.59
C GLN A 148 11.82 -6.46 18.46
N SER A 149 11.25 -7.64 18.24
CA SER A 149 12.03 -8.86 17.97
C SER A 149 12.91 -8.74 16.74
N ARG A 150 12.50 -8.00 15.69
CA ARG A 150 13.34 -7.74 14.52
C ARG A 150 14.51 -6.81 14.82
N LEU A 151 14.30 -5.78 15.64
CA LEU A 151 15.35 -4.84 16.02
C LEU A 151 16.44 -5.52 16.85
N GLU A 152 16.04 -6.42 17.75
CA GLU A 152 16.97 -7.19 18.60
C GLU A 152 17.81 -8.22 17.83
N ASN A 153 17.33 -8.70 16.67
CA ASN A 153 18.06 -9.64 15.81
C ASN A 153 19.02 -8.97 14.80
N ILE A 154 19.06 -7.64 14.76
CA ILE A 154 19.95 -6.86 13.86
C ILE A 154 21.16 -6.29 14.62
N LEU A 155 21.14 -6.34 15.96
CA LEU A 155 22.24 -5.98 16.86
C LEU A 155 23.02 -7.21 17.30
#